data_AF-A0A2D6NWJ0-F1
#
_entry.id   AF-A0A2D6NWJ0-F1
#
_cell.length_a   1.000
_cell.length_b   1.000
_cell.length_c   1.000
_cell.angle_alpha   90.00
_cell.angle_beta   90.00
_cell.angle_gamma   90.00
#
_symmetry.space_group_name_H-M   'P 1'
#
loop_
_entity.id
_entity.type
_entity.pdbx_description
1 polymer ?
#
loop_
_entity_poly.entity_id
_entity_poly.type
_entity_poly.pdbx_seq_one_letter_code
_entity_poly.pdbx_strand_id
1 'polypeptide(L)'
;MISQDQINELSRIWEIDKDTVLREYIQVVFLSIFYTHKQSEKNYFKGGTAIRLLFGGERFSADLDFSTKLSFSELKNLLYKTLKNINLIIPVISFKKINIGNKSLKAVLSYQSNAMQYPLTIDLDFSHREKPFTSEETILNSDFPINSRSVIRHLGWSEILSEKISAFVCRAKGRDVFDFWYLLDKGINIDWKMVNKKLKFYNKTANISTIINKIARFDDKKIKNDLEKFLPKHNRNLAVNVKKMLLDKLCSIKEFNIKDSQDLSYSRMPGGSFHKTEKLIYDLDKTKIILMTRENENKLRVDIITQDNGKRHGWIRVKAKAGIRKLDIIEKNKSKFKNKSYNYLINHKFSD
;
A
#
# COMPACT_ATOMS: atom_id res chain seq x y z
N MET A 1 9.87 8.94 -29.64
CA MET A 1 9.59 9.82 -28.49
C MET A 1 8.12 10.19 -28.48
N ILE A 2 7.53 10.46 -27.31
CA ILE A 2 6.15 10.99 -27.24
C ILE A 2 6.07 12.36 -27.94
N SER A 3 5.00 12.61 -28.69
CA SER A 3 4.79 13.88 -29.39
C SER A 3 4.20 14.95 -28.45
N GLN A 4 4.33 16.23 -28.84
CA GLN A 4 3.76 17.33 -28.07
C GLN A 4 2.23 17.26 -28.02
N ASP A 5 1.58 16.79 -29.09
CA ASP A 5 0.12 16.61 -29.14
C ASP A 5 -0.34 15.51 -28.19
N GLN A 6 0.37 14.39 -28.13
CA GLN A 6 0.10 13.34 -27.14
C GLN A 6 0.29 13.83 -25.70
N ILE A 7 1.33 14.63 -25.42
CA ILE A 7 1.51 15.25 -24.10
C ILE A 7 0.32 16.17 -23.78
N ASN A 8 -0.12 16.98 -24.75
CA ASN A 8 -1.24 17.90 -24.58
C ASN A 8 -2.56 17.15 -24.32
N GLU A 9 -2.79 16.05 -25.04
CA GLU A 9 -3.94 15.18 -24.88
C GLU A 9 -3.96 14.52 -23.49
N LEU A 10 -2.87 13.84 -23.11
CA LEU A 10 -2.77 13.20 -21.80
C LEU A 10 -2.85 14.20 -20.64
N SER A 11 -2.28 15.39 -20.79
CA SER A 11 -2.40 16.47 -19.79
C SER A 11 -3.86 16.90 -19.58
N ARG A 12 -4.67 16.92 -20.65
CA ARG A 12 -6.11 17.20 -20.55
C ARG A 12 -6.87 16.04 -19.90
N ILE A 13 -6.65 14.80 -20.37
CA ILE A 13 -7.33 13.60 -19.86
C ILE A 13 -7.03 13.38 -18.37
N TRP A 14 -5.75 13.47 -17.98
CA TRP A 14 -5.32 13.28 -16.60
C TRP A 14 -5.44 14.54 -15.74
N GLU A 15 -5.87 15.66 -16.31
CA GLU A 15 -6.01 16.97 -15.65
C GLU A 15 -4.79 17.37 -14.81
N ILE A 16 -3.60 17.18 -15.36
CA ILE A 16 -2.31 17.45 -14.73
C ILE A 16 -1.42 18.26 -15.69
N ASP A 17 -0.41 18.95 -15.16
CA ASP A 17 0.49 19.73 -16.00
C ASP A 17 1.34 18.87 -16.95
N LYS A 18 1.75 19.46 -18.07
CA LYS A 18 2.49 18.78 -19.14
C LYS A 18 3.84 18.26 -18.68
N ASP A 19 4.52 18.95 -17.76
CA ASP A 19 5.81 18.52 -17.24
C ASP A 19 5.67 17.25 -16.42
N THR A 20 4.57 17.11 -15.66
CA THR A 20 4.25 15.88 -14.93
C THR A 20 3.99 14.71 -15.89
N VAL A 21 3.25 14.93 -16.98
CA VAL A 21 3.04 13.90 -18.03
C VAL A 21 4.38 13.48 -18.65
N LEU A 22 5.20 14.45 -19.07
CA LEU A 22 6.50 14.19 -19.69
C LEU A 22 7.45 13.47 -18.71
N ARG A 23 7.40 13.81 -17.43
CA ARG A 23 8.17 13.15 -16.38
C ARG A 23 7.76 11.70 -16.22
N GLU A 24 6.46 11.41 -16.13
CA GLU A 24 5.96 10.04 -16.03
C GLU A 24 6.36 9.23 -17.27
N TYR A 25 6.27 9.83 -18.47
CA TYR A 25 6.78 9.20 -19.69
C TYR A 25 8.27 8.80 -19.57
N ILE A 26 9.14 9.72 -19.17
CA ILE A 26 10.58 9.45 -19.03
C ILE A 26 10.84 8.37 -17.95
N GLN A 27 10.09 8.40 -16.84
CA GLN A 27 10.19 7.37 -15.79
C GLN A 27 9.80 5.99 -16.32
N VAL A 28 8.70 5.89 -17.09
CA VAL A 28 8.25 4.63 -17.67
C VAL A 28 9.27 4.13 -18.71
N VAL A 29 9.81 5.01 -19.57
CA VAL A 29 10.90 4.63 -20.50
C VAL A 29 12.13 4.14 -19.73
N PHE A 30 12.57 4.86 -18.70
CA PHE A 30 13.69 4.46 -17.87
C PHE A 30 13.48 3.07 -17.26
N LEU A 31 12.34 2.83 -16.62
CA LEU A 31 12.02 1.53 -16.02
C LEU A 31 11.95 0.42 -17.07
N SER A 32 11.33 0.69 -18.22
CA SER A 32 11.18 -0.29 -19.30
C SER A 32 12.52 -0.80 -19.81
N ILE A 33 13.52 0.07 -19.93
CA ILE A 33 14.89 -0.23 -20.39
C ILE A 33 15.77 -0.76 -19.24
N PHE A 34 15.71 -0.13 -18.07
CA PHE A 34 16.54 -0.53 -16.92
C PHE A 34 16.32 -2.01 -16.59
N TYR A 35 15.07 -2.46 -16.63
CA TYR A 35 14.71 -3.85 -16.35
C TYR A 35 14.89 -4.83 -17.52
N THR A 36 15.37 -4.40 -18.70
CA THR A 36 15.81 -5.35 -19.74
C THR A 36 17.20 -5.92 -19.46
N HIS A 37 17.96 -5.30 -18.57
CA HIS A 37 19.30 -5.75 -18.23
C HIS A 37 19.25 -6.82 -17.14
N LYS A 38 19.96 -7.95 -17.32
CA LYS A 38 20.01 -9.05 -16.34
C LYS A 38 20.41 -8.59 -14.93
N GLN A 39 21.32 -7.63 -14.81
CA GLN A 39 21.74 -7.09 -13.51
C GLN A 39 20.60 -6.39 -12.73
N SER A 40 19.55 -5.95 -13.42
CA SER A 40 18.41 -5.26 -12.81
C SER A 40 17.63 -6.12 -11.81
N GLU A 41 17.70 -7.45 -11.89
CA GLU A 41 17.08 -8.41 -10.97
C GLU A 41 17.51 -8.21 -9.50
N LYS A 42 18.64 -7.55 -9.27
CA LYS A 42 19.14 -7.20 -7.93
C LYS A 42 18.67 -5.82 -7.44
N ASN A 43 17.82 -5.12 -8.19
CA ASN A 43 17.24 -3.82 -7.87
C ASN A 43 15.73 -3.94 -7.70
N TYR A 44 15.26 -3.49 -6.55
CA TYR A 44 13.88 -3.62 -6.11
C TYR A 44 13.26 -2.23 -6.10
N PHE A 45 12.43 -1.94 -7.09
CA PHE A 45 11.72 -0.69 -7.20
C PHE A 45 10.75 -0.48 -6.03
N LYS A 46 10.59 0.76 -5.58
CA LYS A 46 9.79 1.11 -4.40
C LYS A 46 9.34 2.57 -4.43
N GLY A 47 8.85 3.04 -3.27
CA GLY A 47 8.50 4.45 -3.09
C GLY A 47 7.14 4.80 -3.70
N GLY A 48 6.89 6.11 -3.87
CA GLY A 48 5.61 6.61 -4.36
C GLY A 48 5.34 6.27 -5.83
N THR A 49 6.39 6.21 -6.63
CA THR A 49 6.28 5.96 -8.07
C THR A 49 5.97 4.50 -8.37
N ALA A 50 6.44 3.56 -7.54
CA ALA A 50 5.99 2.17 -7.61
C ALA A 50 4.49 2.03 -7.33
N ILE A 51 3.96 2.76 -6.34
CA ILE A 51 2.51 2.77 -6.05
C ILE A 51 1.73 3.33 -7.25
N ARG A 52 2.20 4.44 -7.83
CA ARG A 52 1.59 5.06 -9.02
C ARG A 52 1.56 4.12 -10.21
N LEU A 53 2.71 3.61 -10.64
CA LEU A 53 2.86 2.90 -11.91
C LEU A 53 2.46 1.43 -11.85
N LEU A 54 2.68 0.75 -10.72
CA LEU A 54 2.50 -0.69 -10.60
C LEU A 54 1.30 -1.09 -9.73
N PHE A 55 0.76 -0.16 -8.92
CA PHE A 55 -0.39 -0.38 -8.03
C PHE A 55 -1.58 0.55 -8.30
N GLY A 56 -1.57 1.24 -9.44
CA GLY A 56 -2.66 2.10 -9.90
C GLY A 56 -2.90 3.35 -9.06
N GLY A 57 -1.88 3.87 -8.38
CA GLY A 57 -2.01 5.04 -7.51
C GLY A 57 -2.52 6.30 -8.22
N GLU A 58 -3.35 7.09 -7.55
CA GLU A 58 -4.01 8.25 -8.16
C GLU A 58 -3.14 9.50 -8.22
N ARG A 59 -2.12 9.62 -7.37
CA ARG A 59 -1.19 10.75 -7.37
C ARG A 59 0.07 10.44 -8.18
N PHE A 60 0.51 11.41 -8.97
CA PHE A 60 1.80 11.39 -9.64
C PHE A 60 2.96 11.45 -8.63
N SER A 61 4.15 11.09 -9.10
CA SER A 61 5.36 11.04 -8.29
C SER A 61 6.60 11.38 -9.13
N ALA A 62 7.58 12.06 -8.54
CA ALA A 62 8.66 12.68 -9.32
C ALA A 62 9.95 11.85 -9.39
N ASP A 63 10.20 10.98 -8.40
CA ASP A 63 11.49 10.34 -8.18
C ASP A 63 11.39 8.83 -8.45
N LEU A 64 12.51 8.14 -8.67
CA LEU A 64 12.56 6.68 -8.72
C LEU A 64 13.44 6.15 -7.59
N ASP A 65 12.82 5.43 -6.64
CA ASP A 65 13.49 4.88 -5.47
C ASP A 65 13.69 3.37 -5.64
N PHE A 66 14.86 2.88 -5.23
CA PHE A 66 15.21 1.46 -5.28
C PHE A 66 15.93 1.02 -4.00
N SER A 67 15.64 -0.20 -3.55
CA SER A 67 16.59 -0.96 -2.73
C SER A 67 17.45 -1.81 -3.66
N THR A 68 18.77 -1.84 -3.48
CA THR A 68 19.66 -2.60 -4.38
C THR A 68 20.59 -3.55 -3.64
N LYS A 69 20.90 -4.68 -4.28
CA LYS A 69 21.93 -5.64 -3.85
C LYS A 69 23.20 -5.57 -4.73
N LEU A 70 23.21 -4.73 -5.77
CA LEU A 70 24.40 -4.51 -6.59
C LEU A 70 25.41 -3.64 -5.83
N SER A 71 26.71 -3.82 -6.08
CA SER A 71 27.69 -2.81 -5.70
C SER A 71 27.45 -1.49 -6.45
N PHE A 72 27.87 -0.36 -5.89
CA PHE A 72 27.68 0.93 -6.54
C PHE A 72 28.47 1.07 -7.85
N SER A 73 29.56 0.33 -8.02
CA SER A 73 30.30 0.27 -9.29
C SER A 73 29.49 -0.46 -10.37
N GLU A 74 28.95 -1.64 -10.06
CA GLU A 74 28.07 -2.38 -10.97
C GLU A 74 26.82 -1.57 -11.33
N LEU A 75 26.22 -0.91 -10.33
CA LEU A 75 25.05 -0.07 -10.54
C LEU A 75 25.36 1.14 -11.43
N LYS A 76 26.49 1.84 -11.21
CA LYS A 76 26.93 2.96 -12.06
C LYS A 76 27.09 2.50 -13.51
N ASN A 77 27.71 1.33 -13.74
CA ASN A 77 27.84 0.75 -15.07
C ASN A 77 26.48 0.41 -15.69
N LEU A 78 25.56 -0.16 -14.90
CA LEU A 78 24.19 -0.44 -15.33
C LEU A 78 23.44 0.85 -15.71
N LEU A 79 23.58 1.91 -14.94
CA LEU A 79 22.96 3.21 -15.23
C LEU A 79 23.45 3.81 -16.55
N TYR A 80 24.76 3.76 -16.84
CA TYR A 80 25.27 4.24 -18.12
C TYR A 80 24.83 3.37 -19.31
N LYS A 81 24.76 2.05 -19.15
CA LYS A 81 24.19 1.15 -20.17
C LYS A 81 22.72 1.49 -20.43
N THR A 82 21.96 1.70 -19.37
CA THR A 82 20.55 2.09 -19.44
C THR A 82 20.42 3.43 -20.18
N LEU A 83 21.22 4.44 -19.79
CA LEU A 83 21.19 5.77 -20.41
C LEU A 83 21.50 5.73 -21.91
N LYS A 84 22.46 4.90 -22.34
CA LYS A 84 22.79 4.70 -23.76
C LYS A 84 21.57 4.23 -24.55
N ASN A 85 20.81 3.28 -24.00
CA ASN A 85 19.61 2.74 -24.64
C ASN A 85 18.44 3.73 -24.60
N ILE A 86 18.27 4.49 -23.50
CA ILE A 86 17.22 5.52 -23.42
C ILE A 86 17.45 6.60 -24.48
N ASN A 87 18.71 6.98 -24.73
CA ASN A 87 19.03 8.00 -25.75
C ASN A 87 18.59 7.63 -27.17
N LEU A 88 18.34 6.35 -27.47
CA LEU A 88 17.77 5.92 -28.75
C LEU A 88 16.28 6.26 -28.89
N ILE A 89 15.58 6.43 -27.76
CA ILE A 89 14.13 6.71 -27.71
C ILE A 89 13.85 8.18 -27.38
N ILE A 90 14.64 8.73 -26.45
CA ILE A 90 14.56 10.09 -25.95
C ILE A 90 15.94 10.72 -26.15
N PRO A 91 16.19 11.36 -27.30
CA PRO A 91 17.43 12.07 -27.54
C PRO A 91 17.67 13.14 -26.46
N VAL A 92 18.93 13.56 -26.29
CA VAL A 92 19.36 14.64 -25.38
C VAL A 92 19.09 14.41 -23.88
N ILE A 93 18.86 13.15 -23.47
CA ILE A 93 18.78 12.80 -22.05
C ILE A 93 20.14 12.41 -21.50
N SER A 94 20.48 12.90 -20.30
CA SER A 94 21.80 12.68 -19.69
C SER A 94 21.74 12.59 -18.17
N PHE A 95 22.83 12.14 -17.54
CA PHE A 95 22.99 12.30 -16.10
C PHE A 95 23.62 13.65 -15.79
N LYS A 96 22.88 14.53 -15.11
CA LYS A 96 23.41 15.81 -14.60
C LYS A 96 24.39 15.58 -13.45
N LYS A 97 24.14 14.56 -12.64
CA LYS A 97 24.96 14.23 -11.46
C LYS A 97 24.84 12.75 -11.12
N ILE A 98 25.93 12.13 -10.67
CA ILE A 98 25.92 10.83 -10.00
C ILE A 98 26.81 10.93 -8.76
N ASN A 99 26.23 10.72 -7.58
CA ASN A 99 26.95 10.72 -6.31
C ASN A 99 26.87 9.34 -5.67
N ILE A 100 28.00 8.82 -5.25
CA ILE A 100 28.10 7.59 -4.48
C ILE A 100 28.41 7.99 -3.04
N GLY A 101 27.49 7.67 -2.13
CA GLY A 101 27.71 7.78 -0.69
C GLY A 101 27.87 6.41 -0.06
N ASN A 102 28.07 6.37 1.26
CA ASN A 102 28.35 5.11 1.99
C ASN A 102 27.21 4.09 1.92
N LYS A 103 25.95 4.54 1.82
CA LYS A 103 24.77 3.66 1.84
C LYS A 103 23.81 3.89 0.68
N SER A 104 24.14 4.77 -0.26
CA SER A 104 23.27 5.08 -1.40
C SER A 104 24.04 5.61 -2.59
N LEU A 105 23.60 5.25 -3.80
CA LEU A 105 23.96 5.94 -5.04
C LEU A 105 22.78 6.80 -5.47
N LYS A 106 23.02 8.09 -5.67
CA LYS A 106 22.03 9.06 -6.15
C LYS A 106 22.41 9.60 -7.51
N ALA A 107 21.53 9.48 -8.49
CA ALA A 107 21.72 10.04 -9.82
C ALA A 107 20.59 10.99 -10.18
N VAL A 108 20.88 11.99 -11.01
CA VAL A 108 19.88 12.94 -11.52
C VAL A 108 19.83 12.78 -13.03
N LEU A 109 18.77 12.16 -13.53
CA LEU A 109 18.48 12.07 -14.95
C LEU A 109 17.89 13.41 -15.39
N SER A 110 18.40 13.98 -16.48
CA SER A 110 18.04 15.32 -16.95
C SER A 110 17.68 15.27 -18.42
N TYR A 111 16.52 15.83 -18.74
CA TYR A 111 16.03 16.01 -20.10
C TYR A 111 15.85 17.50 -20.37
N GLN A 112 16.43 17.99 -21.47
CA GLN A 112 16.30 19.38 -21.88
C GLN A 112 16.25 19.45 -23.41
N SER A 113 15.09 19.82 -23.95
CA SER A 113 14.97 20.15 -25.37
C SER A 113 15.17 21.65 -25.59
N ASN A 114 15.41 22.05 -26.84
CA ASN A 114 15.57 23.46 -27.22
C ASN A 114 14.32 24.31 -26.93
N ALA A 115 13.14 23.69 -26.83
CA ALA A 115 11.89 24.37 -26.54
C ALA A 115 11.64 24.60 -25.03
N MET A 116 12.50 24.06 -24.16
CA MET A 116 12.32 24.14 -22.71
C MET A 116 13.25 25.19 -22.10
N GLN A 117 12.67 26.10 -21.30
CA GLN A 117 13.43 27.11 -20.56
C GLN A 117 14.31 26.48 -19.45
N TYR A 118 13.81 25.40 -18.82
CA TYR A 118 14.51 24.70 -17.75
C TYR A 118 14.51 23.19 -17.99
N PRO A 119 15.58 22.48 -17.59
CA PRO A 119 15.64 21.02 -17.70
C PRO A 119 14.62 20.35 -16.78
N LEU A 120 13.97 19.29 -17.28
CA LEU A 120 13.17 18.39 -16.46
C LEU A 120 14.08 17.30 -15.89
N THR A 121 14.12 17.19 -14.56
CA THR A 121 15.02 16.27 -13.86
C THR A 121 14.27 15.20 -13.07
N ILE A 122 14.72 13.95 -13.11
CA ILE A 122 14.21 12.84 -12.29
C ILE A 122 15.34 12.36 -11.37
N ASP A 123 15.07 12.36 -10.06
CA ASP A 123 16.00 11.82 -9.08
C ASP A 123 15.89 10.30 -9.03
N LEU A 124 17.04 9.63 -9.08
CA LEU A 124 17.18 8.19 -8.90
C LEU A 124 17.92 7.94 -7.59
N ASP A 125 17.31 7.23 -6.65
CA ASP A 125 17.93 6.86 -5.36
C ASP A 125 18.01 5.34 -5.22
N PHE A 126 19.23 4.81 -5.18
CA PHE A 126 19.50 3.39 -4.98
C PHE A 126 20.15 3.18 -3.61
N SER A 127 19.43 2.54 -2.70
CA SER A 127 19.82 2.41 -1.30
C SER A 127 20.31 0.99 -0.94
N HIS A 128 21.41 0.92 -0.20
CA HIS A 128 21.88 -0.27 0.54
C HIS A 128 21.45 -0.27 2.01
N ARG A 129 20.82 0.80 2.49
CA ARG A 129 20.51 0.99 3.92
C ARG A 129 19.62 -0.13 4.47
N GLU A 130 18.60 -0.50 3.72
CA GLU A 130 17.61 -1.50 4.10
C GLU A 130 17.62 -2.61 3.06
N LYS A 131 17.94 -3.84 3.50
CA LYS A 131 17.82 -5.01 2.63
C LYS A 131 16.32 -5.29 2.39
N PRO A 132 15.92 -5.62 1.14
CA PRO A 132 14.54 -5.96 0.83
C PRO A 132 14.11 -7.21 1.61
N PHE A 133 12.98 -7.16 2.31
CA PHE A 133 12.38 -8.32 2.98
C PHE A 133 11.53 -9.16 2.03
N THR A 134 10.99 -8.53 1.00
CA THR A 134 10.06 -9.10 0.03
C THR A 134 10.55 -8.83 -1.40
N SER A 135 10.07 -9.65 -2.34
CA SER A 135 10.34 -9.50 -3.77
C SER A 135 9.10 -9.91 -4.53
N GLU A 136 8.52 -8.97 -5.25
CA GLU A 136 7.39 -9.21 -6.15
C GLU A 136 7.74 -8.70 -7.56
N GLU A 137 7.00 -9.18 -8.55
CA GLU A 137 7.16 -8.80 -9.95
C GLU A 137 5.80 -8.40 -10.51
N THR A 138 5.77 -7.26 -11.20
CA THR A 138 4.56 -6.74 -11.85
C THR A 138 4.92 -6.28 -13.27
N ILE A 139 4.03 -6.55 -14.23
CA ILE A 139 4.17 -6.04 -15.60
C ILE A 139 3.88 -4.54 -15.58
N LEU A 140 4.81 -3.72 -16.08
CA LEU A 140 4.61 -2.28 -16.24
C LEU A 140 3.66 -2.00 -17.40
N ASN A 141 2.39 -1.74 -17.08
CA ASN A 141 1.42 -1.25 -18.06
C ASN A 141 1.50 0.28 -18.17
N SER A 142 1.29 0.82 -19.36
CA SER A 142 1.43 2.24 -19.64
C SER A 142 0.49 2.66 -20.78
N ASP A 143 -0.13 3.83 -20.64
CA ASP A 143 -0.93 4.47 -21.70
C ASP A 143 -0.05 5.14 -22.77
N PHE A 144 1.25 5.29 -22.51
CA PHE A 144 2.20 5.82 -23.49
C PHE A 144 2.46 4.84 -24.64
N PRO A 145 2.79 5.35 -25.85
CA PRO A 145 3.05 4.55 -27.05
C PRO A 145 4.45 3.91 -27.01
N ILE A 146 4.69 3.10 -25.99
CA ILE A 146 5.90 2.32 -25.82
C ILE A 146 5.50 0.86 -25.63
N ASN A 147 6.31 -0.07 -26.14
CA ASN A 147 6.10 -1.49 -25.88
C ASN A 147 6.62 -1.83 -24.47
N SER A 148 6.06 -1.23 -23.42
CA SER A 148 6.39 -1.58 -22.05
C SER A 148 5.54 -2.79 -21.65
N ARG A 149 6.06 -3.99 -21.87
CA ARG A 149 5.63 -5.19 -21.14
C ARG A 149 6.76 -5.69 -20.24
N SER A 150 7.63 -4.78 -19.82
CA SER A 150 8.76 -5.09 -18.95
C SER A 150 8.25 -5.56 -17.60
N VAL A 151 8.77 -6.68 -17.14
CA VAL A 151 8.52 -7.19 -15.79
C VAL A 151 9.40 -6.40 -14.83
N ILE A 152 8.78 -5.67 -13.91
CA ILE A 152 9.47 -4.83 -12.94
C ILE A 152 9.53 -5.56 -11.61
N ARG A 153 10.75 -5.73 -11.08
CA ARG A 153 10.95 -6.25 -9.73
C ARG A 153 10.82 -5.13 -8.71
N HIS A 154 9.94 -5.30 -7.75
CA HIS A 154 9.66 -4.32 -6.70
C HIS A 154 9.60 -4.96 -5.30
N LEU A 155 9.62 -4.11 -4.27
CA LEU A 155 9.27 -4.56 -2.91
C LEU A 155 7.79 -4.94 -2.86
N GLY A 156 7.43 -5.96 -2.10
CA GLY A 156 6.04 -6.34 -1.90
C GLY A 156 5.25 -5.23 -1.20
N TRP A 157 3.94 -5.18 -1.48
CA TRP A 157 3.09 -4.05 -1.07
C TRP A 157 3.02 -3.84 0.45
N SER A 158 3.10 -4.91 1.24
CA SER A 158 3.18 -4.84 2.70
C SER A 158 4.49 -4.19 3.19
N GLU A 159 5.59 -4.42 2.47
CA GLU A 159 6.87 -3.77 2.78
C GLU A 159 6.87 -2.30 2.37
N ILE A 160 6.30 -1.96 1.22
CA ILE A 160 6.13 -0.57 0.79
C ILE A 160 5.24 0.18 1.81
N LEU A 161 4.14 -0.41 2.25
CA LEU A 161 3.30 0.14 3.32
C LEU A 161 4.11 0.39 4.59
N SER A 162 4.95 -0.58 4.98
CA SER A 162 5.83 -0.44 6.15
C SER A 162 6.85 0.69 6.00
N GLU A 163 7.40 0.91 4.80
CA GLU A 163 8.27 2.06 4.49
C GLU A 163 7.51 3.39 4.56
N LYS A 164 6.27 3.47 4.09
CA LYS A 164 5.45 4.69 4.17
C LYS A 164 5.11 5.07 5.60
N ILE A 165 4.73 4.09 6.43
CA ILE A 165 4.50 4.29 7.87
C ILE A 165 5.79 4.79 8.52
N SER A 166 6.92 4.13 8.25
CA SER A 166 8.22 4.50 8.82
C SER A 166 8.65 5.91 8.41
N ALA A 167 8.48 6.26 7.12
CA ALA A 167 8.75 7.59 6.61
C ALA A 167 7.85 8.64 7.29
N PHE A 168 6.55 8.39 7.41
CA PHE A 168 5.64 9.31 8.10
C PHE A 168 6.07 9.57 9.55
N VAL A 169 6.46 8.52 10.28
CA VAL A 169 6.98 8.63 11.66
C VAL A 169 8.20 9.54 11.73
N CYS A 170 9.15 9.39 10.80
CA CYS A 170 10.43 10.07 10.80
C CYS A 170 10.39 11.50 10.25
N ARG A 171 9.71 11.74 9.13
CA ARG A 171 9.74 13.04 8.40
C ARG A 171 8.40 13.77 8.32
N ALA A 172 7.28 13.08 8.57
CA ALA A 172 5.92 13.63 8.58
C ALA A 172 5.59 14.50 7.34
N LYS A 173 5.50 13.89 6.15
CA LYS A 173 5.03 14.54 4.91
C LYS A 173 3.60 14.13 4.56
N GLY A 174 2.85 15.05 3.96
CA GLY A 174 1.46 14.81 3.52
C GLY A 174 1.32 13.68 2.52
N ARG A 175 2.31 13.52 1.62
CA ARG A 175 2.33 12.41 0.66
C ARG A 175 2.40 11.03 1.30
N ASP A 176 3.02 10.91 2.48
CA ASP A 176 3.06 9.63 3.22
C ASP A 176 1.68 9.28 3.79
N VAL A 177 0.91 10.27 4.24
CA VAL A 177 -0.48 10.09 4.71
C VAL A 177 -1.34 9.54 3.58
N PHE A 178 -1.21 10.12 2.38
CA PHE A 178 -1.93 9.65 1.20
C PHE A 178 -1.56 8.23 0.79
N ASP A 179 -0.27 7.96 0.62
CA ASP A 179 0.20 6.63 0.21
C ASP A 179 -0.19 5.56 1.25
N PHE A 180 -0.13 5.91 2.54
CA PHE A 180 -0.56 5.02 3.61
C PHE A 180 -2.06 4.71 3.51
N TRP A 181 -2.91 5.73 3.40
CA TRP A 181 -4.34 5.54 3.20
C TRP A 181 -4.64 4.68 1.96
N TYR A 182 -4.03 5.01 0.82
CA TYR A 182 -4.26 4.33 -0.44
C TYR A 182 -3.94 2.83 -0.37
N LEU A 183 -2.80 2.47 0.22
CA LEU A 183 -2.41 1.06 0.40
C LEU A 183 -3.37 0.31 1.33
N LEU A 184 -3.82 0.94 2.42
CA LEU A 184 -4.86 0.35 3.28
C LEU A 184 -6.19 0.21 2.56
N ASP A 185 -6.53 1.17 1.70
CA ASP A 185 -7.77 1.16 0.93
C ASP A 185 -7.81 0.02 -0.09
N LYS A 186 -6.66 -0.27 -0.71
CA LYS A 186 -6.46 -1.46 -1.56
C LYS A 186 -6.35 -2.78 -0.77
N GLY A 187 -6.56 -2.77 0.54
CA GLY A 187 -6.61 -3.97 1.37
C GLY A 187 -5.24 -4.55 1.75
N ILE A 188 -4.18 -3.74 1.70
CA ILE A 188 -2.87 -4.14 2.22
C ILE A 188 -2.88 -4.04 3.75
N ASN A 189 -2.50 -5.14 4.41
CA ASN A 189 -2.47 -5.21 5.87
C ASN A 189 -1.16 -4.65 6.44
N ILE A 190 -1.26 -3.99 7.60
CA ILE A 190 -0.08 -3.47 8.32
C ILE A 190 0.66 -4.61 9.00
N ASP A 191 1.94 -4.81 8.65
CA ASP A 191 2.86 -5.66 9.40
C ASP A 191 3.67 -4.83 10.41
N TRP A 192 3.20 -4.76 11.66
CA TRP A 192 3.89 -4.02 12.73
C TRP A 192 5.27 -4.56 13.06
N LYS A 193 5.54 -5.85 12.81
CA LYS A 193 6.89 -6.41 13.03
C LYS A 193 7.84 -5.82 11.97
N MET A 194 7.41 -5.74 10.72
CA MET A 194 8.20 -5.15 9.65
C MET A 194 8.36 -3.64 9.80
N VAL A 195 7.30 -2.90 10.15
CA VAL A 195 7.36 -1.46 10.48
C VAL A 195 8.42 -1.20 11.54
N ASN A 196 8.39 -1.94 12.66
CA ASN A 196 9.35 -1.73 13.75
C ASN A 196 10.77 -2.16 13.40
N LYS A 197 10.97 -3.18 12.55
CA LYS A 197 12.29 -3.51 12.00
C LYS A 197 12.88 -2.34 11.20
N LYS A 198 12.06 -1.68 10.37
CA LYS A 198 12.49 -0.51 9.57
C LYS A 198 12.72 0.73 10.43
N LEU A 199 11.87 0.99 11.42
CA LEU A 199 12.06 2.11 12.35
C LEU A 199 13.29 1.97 13.26
N LYS A 200 13.76 0.74 13.51
CA LYS A 200 14.96 0.49 14.29
C LYS A 200 16.21 1.18 13.71
N PHE A 201 16.30 1.32 12.38
CA PHE A 201 17.39 2.07 11.73
C PHE A 201 17.41 3.57 12.09
N TYR A 202 16.30 4.07 12.62
CA TYR A 202 16.11 5.45 13.04
C TYR A 202 15.98 5.60 14.56
N ASN A 203 16.27 4.52 15.33
CA ASN A 203 16.08 4.45 16.78
C ASN A 203 14.65 4.83 17.22
N LYS A 204 13.64 4.36 16.47
CA LYS A 204 12.22 4.60 16.73
C LYS A 204 11.44 3.30 16.77
N THR A 205 10.26 3.35 17.34
CA THR A 205 9.24 2.30 17.28
C THR A 205 7.87 2.95 17.08
N ALA A 206 6.92 2.17 16.59
CA ALA A 206 5.54 2.60 16.43
C ALA A 206 4.57 1.43 16.62
N ASN A 207 3.39 1.78 17.11
CA ASN A 207 2.21 0.92 17.14
C ASN A 207 1.00 1.71 16.65
N ILE A 208 -0.14 1.02 16.50
CA ILE A 208 -1.34 1.61 15.94
C ILE A 208 -1.81 2.87 16.69
N SER A 209 -1.78 2.84 18.02
CA SER A 209 -2.18 3.97 18.87
C SER A 209 -1.26 5.18 18.68
N THR A 210 0.06 4.97 18.65
CA THR A 210 1.02 6.07 18.43
C THR A 210 0.86 6.69 17.03
N ILE A 211 0.56 5.88 16.02
CA ILE A 211 0.35 6.34 14.65
C ILE A 211 -0.95 7.13 14.52
N ILE A 212 -2.06 6.63 15.09
CA ILE A 212 -3.34 7.35 15.13
C ILE A 212 -3.16 8.74 15.75
N ASN A 213 -2.51 8.82 16.92
CA ASN A 213 -2.26 10.09 17.60
C ASN A 213 -1.40 11.05 16.77
N LYS A 214 -0.37 10.52 16.09
CA LYS A 214 0.49 11.34 15.23
C LYS A 214 -0.26 11.86 14.00
N ILE A 215 -1.11 11.05 13.37
CA ILE A 215 -1.93 11.47 12.21
C ILE A 215 -2.97 12.49 12.64
N ALA A 216 -3.68 12.28 13.76
CA ALA A 216 -4.70 13.19 14.25
C ALA A 216 -4.15 14.62 14.46
N ARG A 217 -2.91 14.73 14.95
CA ARG A 217 -2.20 16.00 15.16
C ARG A 217 -1.52 16.56 13.91
N PHE A 218 -1.53 15.85 12.79
CA PHE A 218 -0.85 16.30 11.58
C PHE A 218 -1.65 17.41 10.88
N ASP A 219 -0.95 18.43 10.40
CA ASP A 219 -1.56 19.61 9.79
C ASP A 219 -2.18 19.31 8.42
N ASP A 220 -3.47 19.59 8.28
CA ASP A 220 -4.25 19.41 7.06
C ASP A 220 -3.77 20.31 5.91
N LYS A 221 -3.31 21.53 6.23
CA LYS A 221 -2.75 22.43 5.21
C LYS A 221 -1.47 21.85 4.61
N LYS A 222 -0.63 21.23 5.44
CA LYS A 222 0.58 20.53 4.97
C LYS A 222 0.23 19.33 4.08
N ILE A 223 -0.82 18.57 4.40
CA ILE A 223 -1.31 17.49 3.52
C ILE A 223 -1.68 18.04 2.15
N LYS A 224 -2.52 19.08 2.12
CA LYS A 224 -2.97 19.71 0.88
C LYS A 224 -1.78 20.19 0.05
N ASN A 225 -0.89 20.99 0.63
CA ASN A 225 0.26 21.57 -0.07
C ASN A 225 1.22 20.50 -0.62
N ASP A 226 1.43 19.41 0.13
CA ASP A 226 2.31 18.32 -0.28
C ASP A 226 1.73 17.46 -1.43
N LEU A 227 0.40 17.46 -1.61
CA LEU A 227 -0.32 16.62 -2.57
C LEU A 227 -0.85 17.36 -3.81
N GLU A 228 -1.23 18.63 -3.68
CA GLU A 228 -2.01 19.35 -4.69
C GLU A 228 -1.35 19.38 -6.08
N LYS A 229 -0.02 19.52 -6.12
CA LYS A 229 0.76 19.50 -7.37
C LYS A 229 0.95 18.11 -7.98
N PHE A 230 0.58 17.05 -7.26
CA PHE A 230 0.72 15.66 -7.69
C PHE A 230 -0.63 14.99 -7.94
N LEU A 231 -1.75 15.65 -7.66
CA LEU A 231 -3.07 15.11 -7.88
C LEU A 231 -3.70 15.74 -9.14
N PRO A 232 -4.36 14.94 -9.99
CA PRO A 232 -5.30 15.44 -10.98
C PRO A 232 -6.27 16.44 -10.36
N LYS A 233 -6.71 17.46 -11.13
CA LYS A 233 -7.62 18.49 -10.61
C LYS A 233 -8.88 17.90 -9.97
N HIS A 234 -9.56 16.97 -10.64
CA HIS A 234 -10.73 16.27 -10.10
C HIS A 234 -10.47 15.53 -8.77
N ASN A 235 -9.25 15.06 -8.54
CA ASN A 235 -8.87 14.30 -7.36
C ASN A 235 -8.34 15.15 -6.20
N ARG A 236 -8.24 16.48 -6.34
CA ARG A 236 -7.70 17.36 -5.27
C ARG A 236 -8.54 17.37 -4.00
N ASN A 237 -9.84 17.06 -4.09
CA ASN A 237 -10.70 16.90 -2.91
C ASN A 237 -10.28 15.74 -2.01
N LEU A 238 -9.59 14.73 -2.54
CA LEU A 238 -9.03 13.64 -1.72
C LEU A 238 -8.01 14.17 -0.71
N ALA A 239 -7.21 15.18 -1.08
CA ALA A 239 -6.23 15.76 -0.17
C ALA A 239 -6.85 16.38 1.09
N VAL A 240 -8.12 16.82 1.01
CA VAL A 240 -8.87 17.38 2.14
C VAL A 240 -9.36 16.27 3.08
N ASN A 241 -9.81 15.15 2.52
CA ASN A 241 -10.47 14.09 3.28
C ASN A 241 -9.54 12.94 3.70
N VAL A 242 -8.35 12.82 3.10
CA VAL A 242 -7.48 11.65 3.25
C VAL A 242 -7.05 11.39 4.70
N LYS A 243 -6.85 12.44 5.51
CA LYS A 243 -6.55 12.28 6.94
C LYS A 243 -7.69 11.61 7.68
N LYS A 244 -8.92 12.08 7.47
CA LYS A 244 -10.12 11.51 8.09
C LYS A 244 -10.29 10.05 7.65
N MET A 245 -10.20 9.79 6.35
CA MET A 245 -10.32 8.43 5.80
C MET A 245 -9.25 7.47 6.34
N LEU A 246 -8.01 7.96 6.50
CA LEU A 246 -6.94 7.17 7.12
C LEU A 246 -7.23 6.88 8.60
N LEU A 247 -7.66 7.89 9.36
CA LEU A 247 -8.01 7.73 10.77
C LEU A 247 -9.15 6.73 10.94
N ASP A 248 -10.21 6.83 10.13
CA ASP A 248 -11.33 5.91 10.16
C ASP A 248 -10.88 4.46 9.91
N LYS A 249 -10.02 4.23 8.90
CA LYS A 249 -9.42 2.92 8.65
C LYS A 249 -8.58 2.43 9.83
N LEU A 250 -7.69 3.26 10.37
CA LEU A 250 -6.84 2.87 11.49
C LEU A 250 -7.63 2.58 12.77
N CYS A 251 -8.67 3.37 13.05
CA CYS A 251 -9.59 3.11 14.17
C CYS A 251 -10.30 1.77 13.99
N SER A 252 -10.78 1.46 12.77
CA SER A 252 -11.43 0.17 12.48
C SER A 252 -10.49 -1.05 12.57
N ILE A 253 -9.18 -0.83 12.39
CA ILE A 253 -8.14 -1.86 12.58
C ILE A 253 -7.82 -1.99 14.08
N LYS A 254 -7.76 -0.88 14.81
CA LYS A 254 -7.43 -0.87 16.24
C LYS A 254 -8.52 -1.54 17.07
N GLU A 255 -9.77 -1.19 16.82
CA GLU A 255 -10.92 -1.68 17.56
C GLU A 255 -12.08 -2.04 16.62
N PHE A 256 -12.69 -3.20 16.82
CA PHE A 256 -13.86 -3.63 16.06
C PHE A 256 -14.76 -4.56 16.89
N ASN A 257 -16.02 -4.68 16.49
CA ASN A 257 -16.89 -5.78 16.92
C ASN A 257 -17.31 -6.60 15.69
N ILE A 258 -17.81 -7.82 15.90
CA ILE A 258 -18.21 -8.69 14.78
C ILE A 258 -19.52 -8.19 14.15
N LYS A 259 -20.42 -7.63 14.96
CA LYS A 259 -21.76 -7.20 14.53
C LYS A 259 -21.74 -6.10 13.46
N ASP A 260 -20.92 -5.07 13.67
CA ASP A 260 -20.87 -3.86 12.85
C ASP A 260 -19.70 -3.88 11.85
N SER A 261 -18.87 -4.94 11.87
CA SER A 261 -17.75 -5.07 10.95
C SER A 261 -18.24 -5.32 9.52
N GLN A 262 -17.85 -4.44 8.60
CA GLN A 262 -18.11 -4.60 7.17
C GLN A 262 -17.34 -5.78 6.56
N ASP A 263 -16.20 -6.15 7.15
CA ASP A 263 -15.32 -7.21 6.63
C ASP A 263 -15.67 -8.62 7.11
N LEU A 264 -16.63 -8.72 8.03
CA LEU A 264 -17.05 -9.98 8.63
C LEU A 264 -18.55 -10.21 8.40
N SER A 265 -18.93 -11.47 8.34
CA SER A 265 -20.29 -11.94 8.57
C SER A 265 -20.28 -12.92 9.72
N TYR A 266 -21.41 -13.05 10.38
CA TYR A 266 -21.62 -14.07 11.37
C TYR A 266 -22.97 -14.74 11.16
N SER A 267 -23.06 -15.99 11.56
CA SER A 267 -24.30 -16.75 11.59
C SER A 267 -25.29 -16.07 12.52
N ARG A 268 -26.36 -15.52 11.95
CA ARG A 268 -27.56 -15.14 12.73
C ARG A 268 -28.36 -16.37 13.18
N MET A 269 -28.04 -17.54 12.61
CA MET A 269 -28.62 -18.84 12.93
C MET A 269 -27.50 -19.89 13.09
N PRO A 270 -27.46 -20.62 14.21
CA PRO A 270 -26.61 -21.80 14.35
C PRO A 270 -27.16 -22.93 13.48
N GLY A 271 -26.40 -23.40 12.50
CA GLY A 271 -26.79 -24.50 11.63
C GLY A 271 -26.66 -25.86 12.32
N GLY A 272 -27.77 -26.59 12.36
CA GLY A 272 -27.87 -27.94 11.82
C GLY A 272 -28.95 -27.87 10.73
N SER A 273 -28.87 -28.65 9.65
CA SER A 273 -29.84 -28.63 8.54
C SER A 273 -31.29 -28.51 9.01
N PHE A 274 -32.14 -27.74 8.31
CA PHE A 274 -33.41 -28.17 7.68
C PHE A 274 -34.26 -26.97 7.19
N HIS A 275 -35.25 -27.33 6.37
CA HIS A 275 -36.01 -26.60 5.36
C HIS A 275 -36.64 -25.23 5.70
N LYS A 276 -36.92 -24.50 4.61
CA LYS A 276 -37.85 -23.37 4.46
C LYS A 276 -39.07 -23.53 5.39
N THR A 277 -39.21 -22.67 6.39
CA THR A 277 -40.40 -21.81 6.69
C THR A 277 -40.41 -21.21 8.10
N GLU A 278 -39.49 -21.54 9.01
CA GLU A 278 -39.54 -20.99 10.38
C GLU A 278 -38.40 -20.01 10.68
N LYS A 279 -38.78 -18.73 10.86
CA LYS A 279 -38.00 -17.73 11.59
C LYS A 279 -37.92 -18.14 13.07
N LEU A 280 -37.10 -19.14 13.41
CA LEU A 280 -36.73 -19.39 14.80
C LEU A 280 -35.62 -18.42 15.20
N ILE A 281 -36.05 -17.30 15.78
CA ILE A 281 -35.20 -16.30 16.41
C ILE A 281 -34.68 -16.92 17.72
N TYR A 282 -33.47 -17.48 17.72
CA TYR A 282 -32.82 -17.86 18.97
C TYR A 282 -32.48 -16.59 19.74
N ASP A 283 -32.79 -16.57 21.02
CA ASP A 283 -32.28 -15.53 21.90
C ASP A 283 -30.77 -15.78 22.10
N LEU A 284 -30.00 -14.89 21.46
CA LEU A 284 -28.54 -14.91 21.38
C LEU A 284 -27.90 -14.62 22.75
N ASP A 285 -28.62 -14.02 23.69
CA ASP A 285 -28.16 -13.77 25.05
C ASP A 285 -28.15 -15.05 25.88
N LYS A 286 -29.08 -15.97 25.62
CA LYS A 286 -29.11 -17.28 26.30
C LYS A 286 -28.32 -18.37 25.57
N THR A 287 -27.91 -18.14 24.33
CA THR A 287 -27.12 -19.10 23.55
C THR A 287 -25.64 -19.03 23.96
N LYS A 288 -25.09 -20.09 24.57
CA LYS A 288 -23.73 -20.09 25.15
C LYS A 288 -22.69 -20.70 24.21
N ILE A 289 -21.49 -20.15 24.20
CA ILE A 289 -20.35 -20.63 23.41
C ILE A 289 -19.62 -21.76 24.13
N ILE A 290 -19.41 -22.87 23.42
CA ILE A 290 -18.63 -24.03 23.90
C ILE A 290 -17.16 -23.86 23.52
N LEU A 291 -16.93 -23.68 22.21
CA LEU A 291 -15.61 -23.67 21.60
C LEU A 291 -15.65 -22.86 20.30
N MET A 292 -14.50 -22.31 19.92
CA MET A 292 -14.29 -21.78 18.58
C MET A 292 -13.09 -22.45 17.93
N THR A 293 -13.27 -22.82 16.66
CA THR A 293 -12.27 -23.57 15.89
C THR A 293 -12.10 -22.94 14.52
N ARG A 294 -10.86 -22.65 14.13
CA ARG A 294 -10.56 -22.15 12.78
C ARG A 294 -10.68 -23.30 11.81
N GLU A 295 -11.61 -23.19 10.87
CA GLU A 295 -11.79 -24.20 9.82
C GLU A 295 -10.83 -23.93 8.65
N ASN A 296 -10.65 -22.67 8.28
CA ASN A 296 -9.71 -22.21 7.26
C ASN A 296 -9.43 -20.70 7.41
N GLU A 297 -8.63 -20.13 6.51
CA GLU A 297 -8.27 -18.70 6.51
C GLU A 297 -9.48 -17.74 6.57
N ASN A 298 -10.64 -18.15 6.05
CA ASN A 298 -11.81 -17.28 5.89
C ASN A 298 -12.98 -17.64 6.83
N LYS A 299 -12.85 -18.67 7.68
CA LYS A 299 -13.96 -19.21 8.45
C LYS A 299 -13.56 -19.70 9.84
N LEU A 300 -14.23 -19.15 10.85
CA LEU A 300 -14.16 -19.59 12.24
C LEU A 300 -15.50 -20.23 12.61
N ARG A 301 -15.48 -21.51 13.00
CA ARG A 301 -16.64 -22.21 13.56
C ARG A 301 -16.80 -21.85 15.03
N VAL A 302 -18.04 -21.62 15.45
CA VAL A 302 -18.42 -21.32 16.83
C VAL A 302 -19.42 -22.38 17.27
N ASP A 303 -18.97 -23.34 18.06
CA ASP A 303 -19.85 -24.36 18.66
C ASP A 303 -20.57 -23.77 19.86
N ILE A 304 -21.87 -24.03 19.98
CA ILE A 304 -22.76 -23.38 20.94
C ILE A 304 -23.80 -24.34 21.52
N ILE A 305 -24.34 -23.96 22.68
CA ILE A 305 -25.48 -24.63 23.35
C ILE A 305 -26.64 -23.64 23.37
N THR A 306 -27.78 -24.06 22.83
CA THR A 306 -29.03 -23.29 22.83
C THR A 306 -29.86 -23.56 24.10
N GLN A 307 -30.95 -22.81 24.28
CA GLN A 307 -31.80 -22.86 25.49
C GLN A 307 -32.44 -24.22 25.74
N ASP A 308 -32.69 -24.97 24.66
CA ASP A 308 -33.16 -26.36 24.63
C ASP A 308 -32.04 -27.37 24.96
N ASN A 309 -30.88 -26.92 25.44
CA ASN A 309 -29.65 -27.71 25.61
C ASN A 309 -29.13 -28.38 24.32
N GLY A 310 -29.64 -27.97 23.14
CA GLY A 310 -29.18 -28.46 21.85
C GLY A 310 -27.77 -27.97 21.53
N LYS A 311 -26.89 -28.88 21.10
CA LYS A 311 -25.57 -28.53 20.56
C LYS A 311 -25.70 -28.18 19.08
N ARG A 312 -25.25 -26.98 18.72
CA ARG A 312 -25.31 -26.45 17.35
C ARG A 312 -24.02 -25.70 17.03
N HIS A 313 -23.86 -25.25 15.79
CA HIS A 313 -22.69 -24.47 15.40
C HIS A 313 -23.06 -23.28 14.51
N GLY A 314 -22.41 -22.15 14.72
CA GLY A 314 -22.43 -21.00 13.82
C GLY A 314 -21.07 -20.78 13.18
N TRP A 315 -20.97 -19.79 12.30
CA TRP A 315 -19.70 -19.36 11.74
C TRP A 315 -19.52 -17.86 11.82
N ILE A 316 -18.27 -17.42 11.91
CA ILE A 316 -17.82 -16.08 11.56
C ILE A 316 -17.02 -16.23 10.26
N ARG A 317 -17.40 -15.49 9.23
CA ARG A 317 -16.84 -15.61 7.87
C ARG A 317 -16.30 -14.27 7.38
N VAL A 318 -15.18 -14.32 6.71
CA VAL A 318 -14.55 -13.17 6.06
C VAL A 318 -15.35 -12.77 4.81
N LYS A 319 -15.69 -11.48 4.68
CA LYS A 319 -16.33 -10.90 3.48
C LYS A 319 -15.34 -10.20 2.57
N ALA A 320 -14.28 -9.63 3.15
CA ALA A 320 -13.24 -8.89 2.45
C ALA A 320 -11.88 -9.21 3.06
N LYS A 321 -10.79 -9.05 2.31
CA LYS A 321 -9.42 -9.43 2.73
C LYS A 321 -9.00 -8.89 4.11
N ALA A 322 -9.48 -7.71 4.49
CA ALA A 322 -9.24 -7.11 5.81
C ALA A 322 -9.84 -7.92 6.97
N GLY A 323 -10.87 -8.73 6.72
CA GLY A 323 -11.53 -9.59 7.70
C GLY A 323 -10.68 -10.77 8.17
N ILE A 324 -9.68 -11.20 7.38
CA ILE A 324 -8.78 -12.31 7.77
C ILE A 324 -8.06 -11.98 9.08
N ARG A 325 -7.46 -10.78 9.18
CA ARG A 325 -6.80 -10.30 10.40
C ARG A 325 -7.77 -10.23 11.58
N LYS A 326 -8.98 -9.73 11.35
CA LYS A 326 -10.01 -9.67 12.41
C LYS A 326 -10.36 -11.06 12.92
N LEU A 327 -10.45 -12.05 12.02
CA LEU A 327 -10.67 -13.45 12.37
C LEU A 327 -9.51 -14.00 13.24
N ASP A 328 -8.26 -13.65 12.92
CA ASP A 328 -7.08 -14.04 13.72
C ASP A 328 -7.10 -13.43 15.13
N ILE A 329 -7.53 -12.17 15.27
CA ILE A 329 -7.70 -11.51 16.57
C ILE A 329 -8.79 -12.19 17.40
N ILE A 330 -9.92 -12.54 16.78
CA ILE A 330 -11.02 -13.28 17.44
C ILE A 330 -10.49 -14.65 17.91
N GLU A 331 -9.80 -15.37 17.03
CA GLU A 331 -9.23 -16.69 17.33
C GLU A 331 -8.22 -16.64 18.48
N LYS A 332 -7.33 -15.64 18.50
CA LYS A 332 -6.36 -15.44 19.58
C LYS A 332 -7.03 -15.21 20.94
N ASN A 333 -8.22 -14.62 20.94
CA ASN A 333 -8.99 -14.35 22.16
C ASN A 333 -10.05 -15.42 22.47
N LYS A 334 -10.12 -16.52 21.71
CA LYS A 334 -11.24 -17.47 21.75
C LYS A 334 -11.56 -18.06 23.12
N SER A 335 -10.54 -18.27 23.95
CA SER A 335 -10.70 -18.82 25.30
C SER A 335 -11.54 -17.93 26.22
N LYS A 336 -11.53 -16.61 26.02
CA LYS A 336 -12.29 -15.64 26.84
C LYS A 336 -13.81 -15.74 26.67
N PHE A 337 -14.26 -16.39 25.60
CA PHE A 337 -15.67 -16.44 25.23
C PHE A 337 -16.34 -17.77 25.62
N LYS A 338 -15.59 -18.74 26.14
CA LYS A 338 -16.19 -19.99 26.65
C LYS A 338 -17.24 -19.65 27.72
N ASN A 339 -18.42 -20.25 27.60
CA ASN A 339 -19.61 -20.02 28.43
C ASN A 339 -20.22 -18.60 28.36
N LYS A 340 -19.69 -17.69 27.54
CA LYS A 340 -20.33 -16.40 27.25
C LYS A 340 -21.44 -16.57 26.22
N SER A 341 -22.35 -15.60 26.17
CA SER A 341 -23.42 -15.61 25.19
C SER A 341 -22.89 -15.31 23.78
N TYR A 342 -23.59 -15.81 22.76
CA TYR A 342 -23.28 -15.49 21.37
C TYR A 342 -23.47 -13.98 21.10
N ASN A 343 -24.48 -13.36 21.75
CA ASN A 343 -24.66 -11.91 21.71
C ASN A 343 -23.47 -11.15 22.30
N TYR A 344 -22.90 -11.65 23.41
CA TYR A 344 -21.69 -11.05 24.00
C TYR A 344 -20.52 -11.12 23.03
N LEU A 345 -20.31 -12.25 22.36
CA LEU A 345 -19.24 -12.39 21.35
C LEU A 345 -19.39 -11.36 20.23
N ILE A 346 -20.58 -11.25 19.62
CA ILE A 346 -20.75 -10.41 18.43
C ILE A 346 -20.65 -8.91 18.72
N ASN A 347 -21.01 -8.49 19.94
CA ASN A 347 -20.91 -7.10 20.39
C ASN A 347 -19.59 -6.79 21.11
N HIS A 348 -18.74 -7.79 21.39
CA HIS A 348 -17.47 -7.58 22.06
C HIS A 348 -16.56 -6.67 21.24
N LYS A 349 -15.96 -5.67 21.89
CA LYS A 349 -14.93 -4.83 21.29
C LYS A 349 -13.60 -5.56 21.35
N PHE A 350 -13.18 -6.09 20.21
CA PHE A 350 -11.84 -6.61 20.01
C PHE A 350 -10.89 -5.45 19.80
N SER A 351 -9.71 -5.52 20.41
CA SER A 351 -8.61 -4.61 20.16
C SER A 351 -7.36 -5.39 19.80
N ASP A 352 -6.55 -4.85 18.89
CA ASP A 352 -5.28 -5.45 18.48
C ASP A 352 -4.11 -5.16 19.43
#